data_AF-A0A0C9Y4R6-F1
#
_entry.id   AF-A0A0C9Y4R6-F1
#
_cell.length_a   1.000
_cell.length_b   1.000
_cell.length_c   1.000
_cell.angle_alpha   90.00
_cell.angle_beta   90.00
_cell.angle_gamma   90.00
#
_symmetry.space_group_name_H-M   'P 1'
#
loop_
_entity.id
_entity.type
_entity.pdbx_description
1 polymer ?
#
loop_
_entity_poly.entity_id
_entity_poly.type
_entity_poly.pdbx_seq_one_letter_code
_entity_poly.pdbx_strand_id
1 'polypeptide(L)'
;VTGLTIRHVGERFQRSNGTISKYFKRMLATFTSPGIYAKYVQLPRSDAPTHPYILDNPKFFPFFVDAIGAIDGTHVACAPAADERAASRNRK
;
A
#
# COMPACT_ATOMS: atom_id res chain seq x y z
N VAL A 1 0.60 -4.98 -6.36
CA VAL A 1 1.01 -4.91 -7.79
C VAL A 1 1.87 -6.14 -8.06
N THR A 2 1.71 -6.83 -9.18
CA THR A 2 2.24 -8.19 -9.45
C THR A 2 3.78 -8.36 -9.45
N GLY A 3 4.56 -7.37 -9.01
CA GLY A 3 6.03 -7.41 -9.00
C GLY A 3 6.69 -7.54 -10.38
N LEU A 4 5.90 -7.58 -11.46
CA LEU A 4 6.38 -7.77 -12.82
C LEU A 4 6.86 -6.46 -13.44
N THR A 5 7.90 -6.56 -14.27
CA THR A 5 8.36 -5.44 -15.08
C THR A 5 7.31 -5.07 -16.13
N ILE A 6 7.32 -3.81 -16.57
CA ILE A 6 6.41 -3.35 -17.63
C ILE A 6 6.57 -4.15 -18.94
N ARG A 7 7.77 -4.69 -19.20
CA ARG A 7 8.05 -5.54 -20.36
C ARG A 7 7.30 -6.87 -20.28
N HIS A 8 7.40 -7.58 -19.15
CA HIS A 8 6.66 -8.83 -18.94
C HIS A 8 5.15 -8.62 -19.00
N VAL A 9 4.67 -7.48 -18.50
CA VAL A 9 3.26 -7.12 -18.58
C VAL A 9 2.86 -6.85 -20.04
N GLY A 10 3.68 -6.12 -20.80
CA GLY A 10 3.47 -5.87 -22.22
C GLY A 10 3.40 -7.17 -23.04
N GLU A 11 4.31 -8.10 -22.79
CA GLU A 11 4.30 -9.45 -23.37
C GLU A 11 3.04 -10.23 -22.99
N ARG A 12 2.65 -10.25 -21.72
CA ARG A 12 1.46 -10.98 -21.28
C ARG A 12 0.17 -10.47 -21.93
N PHE A 13 0.01 -9.15 -22.01
CA PHE A 13 -1.20 -8.53 -22.56
C PHE A 13 -1.12 -8.26 -24.06
N GLN A 14 0.02 -8.55 -24.70
CA GLN A 14 0.27 -8.27 -26.12
C GLN A 14 -0.01 -6.81 -26.47
N ARG A 15 0.48 -5.89 -25.63
CA ARG A 15 0.31 -4.45 -25.78
C ARG A 15 1.64 -3.73 -25.59
N SER A 16 1.77 -2.56 -26.21
CA SER A 16 2.95 -1.72 -26.02
C SER A 16 3.08 -1.26 -24.57
N ASN A 17 4.32 -1.10 -24.09
CA ASN A 17 4.61 -0.56 -22.76
C ASN A 17 3.94 0.79 -22.51
N GLY A 18 3.82 1.63 -23.55
CA GLY A 18 3.10 2.90 -23.47
C GLY A 18 1.61 2.72 -23.16
N THR A 19 0.96 1.75 -23.79
CA THR A 19 -0.45 1.41 -23.53
C THR A 19 -0.63 0.90 -22.10
N ILE A 20 0.23 -0.02 -21.67
CA ILE A 20 0.23 -0.54 -20.30
C ILE A 20 0.39 0.60 -19.28
N SER A 21 1.39 1.47 -19.47
CA SER A 21 1.63 2.60 -18.57
C SER A 21 0.45 3.57 -18.51
N LYS A 22 -0.15 3.90 -19.67
CA LYS A 22 -1.32 4.78 -19.75
C LYS A 22 -2.49 4.23 -18.94
N TYR A 23 -2.83 2.96 -19.14
CA TYR A 23 -3.95 2.36 -18.43
C TYR A 23 -3.66 2.14 -16.95
N PHE A 24 -2.43 1.75 -16.59
CA PHE A 24 -2.02 1.67 -15.19
C PHE A 24 -2.25 3.00 -14.45
N LYS A 25 -1.78 4.11 -15.02
CA LYS A 25 -1.99 5.45 -14.43
C LYS A 25 -3.48 5.82 -14.32
N ARG A 26 -4.28 5.51 -15.34
CA ARG A 26 -5.73 5.76 -15.30
C ARG A 26 -6.42 4.96 -14.21
N MET A 27 -6.12 3.66 -14.11
CA MET A 27 -6.70 2.80 -13.08
C MET A 27 -6.27 3.26 -11.69
N LEU A 28 -5.00 3.60 -11.50
CA LEU A 28 -4.50 4.17 -10.26
C LEU A 28 -5.32 5.41 -9.85
N ALA A 29 -5.45 6.39 -10.76
CA ALA A 29 -6.22 7.60 -10.49
C ALA A 29 -7.70 7.30 -10.14
N THR A 30 -8.32 6.32 -10.80
CA THR A 30 -9.69 5.88 -10.48
C THR A 30 -9.78 5.29 -9.08
N PHE A 31 -8.88 4.37 -8.72
CA PHE A 31 -8.90 3.71 -7.40
C PHE A 31 -8.54 4.66 -6.26
N THR A 32 -7.69 5.66 -6.52
CA THR A 32 -7.38 6.71 -5.55
C THR A 32 -8.38 7.86 -5.55
N SER A 33 -9.41 7.82 -6.41
CA SER A 33 -10.45 8.85 -6.40
C SER A 33 -11.23 8.81 -5.08
N PRO A 34 -11.66 9.96 -4.52
CA PRO A 34 -12.33 9.98 -3.21
C PRO A 34 -13.55 9.06 -3.13
N GLY A 35 -14.33 8.94 -4.20
CA GLY A 35 -15.54 8.10 -4.22
C GLY A 35 -15.27 6.60 -4.12
N ILE A 36 -14.17 6.11 -4.71
CA ILE A 36 -13.75 4.71 -4.59
C ILE A 36 -12.98 4.51 -3.29
N TYR A 37 -11.98 5.36 -3.05
CA TYR A 37 -11.08 5.21 -1.91
C TYR A 37 -11.83 5.28 -0.58
N ALA A 38 -12.65 6.31 -0.34
CA ALA A 38 -13.37 6.46 0.93
C ALA A 38 -14.45 5.40 1.14
N LYS A 39 -14.97 4.79 0.06
CA LYS A 39 -16.02 3.76 0.15
C LYS A 39 -15.44 2.39 0.47
N TYR A 40 -14.30 2.04 -0.11
CA TYR A 40 -13.76 0.69 -0.07
C TYR A 40 -12.48 0.54 0.78
N VAL A 41 -11.76 1.63 1.04
CA VAL A 41 -10.58 1.63 1.90
C VAL A 41 -10.97 2.20 3.25
N GLN A 42 -10.95 1.35 4.28
CA GLN A 42 -11.19 1.74 5.66
C GLN A 42 -9.91 1.50 6.46
N LEU A 43 -9.38 2.57 7.06
CA LEU A 43 -8.30 2.42 8.02
C LEU A 43 -8.88 1.88 9.33
N PRO A 44 -8.21 0.91 9.97
CA PRO A 44 -8.58 0.51 11.32
C PRO A 44 -8.42 1.70 12.28
N ARG A 45 -9.22 1.69 13.33
CA ARG A 45 -9.18 2.70 14.38
C ARG A 45 -7.86 2.60 15.15
N SER A 46 -7.46 3.70 15.78
CA SER A 46 -6.24 3.73 16.62
C SER A 46 -6.32 2.81 17.84
N ASP A 47 -7.53 2.43 18.28
CA ASP A 47 -7.80 1.51 19.38
C ASP A 47 -8.08 0.07 18.90
N ALA A 48 -7.94 -0.21 17.60
CA ALA A 48 -8.18 -1.54 17.08
C ALA A 48 -7.14 -2.54 17.63
N PRO A 49 -7.56 -3.73 18.09
CA PRO A 49 -6.62 -4.73 18.57
C PRO A 49 -5.74 -5.25 17.43
N THR A 50 -4.50 -5.58 17.76
CA THR A 50 -3.57 -6.23 16.83
C THR A 50 -4.18 -7.51 16.29
N HIS A 51 -4.09 -7.73 14.98
CA HIS A 51 -4.70 -8.90 14.34
C HIS A 51 -4.07 -10.20 14.89
N PRO A 52 -4.86 -11.28 15.15
CA PRO A 52 -4.36 -12.54 15.70
C PRO A 52 -3.17 -13.14 14.93
N TYR A 53 -3.18 -13.02 13.60
CA TYR A 53 -2.05 -13.43 12.76
C TYR A 53 -0.67 -12.84 13.16
N ILE A 54 -0.66 -11.63 13.71
CA ILE A 54 0.54 -10.98 14.22
C ILE A 54 0.80 -11.42 15.66
N LEU A 55 -0.23 -11.42 16.51
CA LEU A 55 -0.14 -11.79 17.93
C LEU A 55 0.38 -13.22 18.13
N ASP A 56 -0.16 -14.16 17.34
CA ASP A 56 0.11 -15.59 17.48
C ASP A 56 1.43 -15.99 16.81
N ASN A 57 2.08 -15.08 16.10
CA ASN A 57 3.31 -15.36 15.37
C ASN A 57 4.52 -14.72 16.08
N PRO A 58 5.38 -15.50 16.76
CA PRO A 58 6.53 -14.98 17.51
C PRO A 58 7.57 -14.29 16.61
N LYS A 59 7.55 -14.52 15.30
CA LYS A 59 8.39 -13.79 14.34
C LYS A 59 7.88 -12.38 14.06
N PHE A 60 6.57 -12.16 14.12
CA PHE A 60 5.95 -10.87 13.79
C PHE A 60 5.61 -10.05 15.03
N PHE A 61 5.15 -10.69 16.09
CA PHE A 61 4.72 -10.03 17.32
C PHE A 61 5.71 -8.98 17.83
N PRO A 62 7.03 -9.25 17.98
CA PRO A 62 7.96 -8.26 18.54
C PRO A 62 8.13 -6.99 17.70
N PHE A 63 7.78 -7.04 16.41
CA PHE A 63 7.99 -5.93 15.48
C PHE A 63 6.70 -5.22 15.08
N PHE A 64 5.55 -5.88 15.21
CA PHE A 64 4.26 -5.41 14.70
C PHE A 64 3.14 -5.39 15.76
N VAL A 65 3.47 -5.56 17.04
CA VAL A 65 2.46 -5.53 18.13
C VAL A 65 1.62 -4.25 18.11
N ASP A 66 2.23 -3.09 17.83
CA ASP A 66 1.54 -1.81 17.75
C ASP A 66 1.21 -1.39 16.30
N ALA A 67 1.29 -2.32 15.34
CA ALA A 67 1.02 -2.02 13.95
C ALA A 67 -0.49 -1.88 13.70
N ILE A 68 -0.93 -0.65 13.46
CA ILE A 68 -2.32 -0.35 13.07
C ILE A 68 -2.58 -0.75 11.60
N GLY A 69 -1.55 -0.96 10.78
CA GLY A 69 -1.71 -1.48 9.43
C GLY A 69 -0.39 -1.61 8.69
N ALA A 70 -0.39 -2.33 7.57
CA ALA A 70 0.78 -2.44 6.70
C ALA A 70 0.81 -1.27 5.69
N ILE A 71 1.92 -0.53 5.67
CA ILE A 71 2.27 0.39 4.57
C ILE A 71 2.93 -0.42 3.44
N ASP A 72 2.44 -1.63 3.13
CA ASP A 72 2.99 -2.40 2.03
C ASP A 72 2.03 -2.36 0.83
N GLY A 73 2.31 -1.41 -0.05
CA GLY A 73 1.72 -1.31 -1.40
C GLY A 73 0.54 -0.36 -1.58
N THR A 74 -0.02 0.22 -0.52
CA THR A 74 -1.10 1.22 -0.64
C THR A 74 -0.59 2.58 -0.21
N HIS A 75 -0.55 3.53 -1.15
CA HIS A 75 -0.29 4.95 -0.87
C HIS A 75 -1.45 5.52 -0.06
N VAL A 76 -1.50 5.22 1.23
CA VAL A 76 -2.20 6.07 2.19
C VAL A 76 -1.45 7.40 2.17
N ALA A 77 -2.16 8.51 2.00
CA ALA A 77 -1.57 9.83 2.14
C ALA A 77 -1.17 10.03 3.61
N CYS A 78 0.01 9.54 3.97
CA CYS A 78 0.61 9.73 5.29
C CYS A 78 1.55 10.93 5.20
N ALA A 79 1.14 12.05 5.78
CA ALA A 79 1.99 13.20 6.01
C ALA A 79 2.23 13.29 7.52
N PRO A 80 3.23 12.58 8.07
CA PRO A 80 3.52 12.63 9.49
C PRO A 80 3.92 14.05 9.90
N ALA A 81 3.76 14.34 11.18
CA ALA A 81 4.16 15.61 11.78
C ALA A 81 5.66 15.86 11.55
N ALA A 82 6.06 17.12 11.53
CA ALA A 82 7.38 17.53 11.03
C ALA A 82 8.55 16.84 11.76
N ASP A 83 8.38 16.59 13.05
CA ASP A 83 9.27 15.87 13.97
C ASP A 83 9.32 14.36 13.70
N GLU A 84 8.21 13.74 13.32
CA GLU A 84 8.12 12.29 13.05
C GLU A 84 8.61 11.89 11.64
N ARG A 85 8.74 12.87 10.73
CA ARG A 85 9.16 12.63 9.33
C ARG A 85 10.53 11.96 9.19
N ALA A 86 11.41 12.08 10.18
CA ALA A 86 12.72 11.44 10.14
C ALA A 86 12.60 9.92 10.35
N ALA A 87 11.71 9.49 11.24
CA ALA A 87 11.45 8.09 11.55
C ALA A 87 10.57 7.41 10.49
N SER A 88 9.65 8.15 9.86
CA SER A 88 8.75 7.63 8.82
C SER A 88 9.39 7.49 7.44
N ARG A 89 10.57 8.09 7.23
CA ARG A 89 11.36 7.91 6.02
C ARG A 89 12.06 6.56 6.14
N ASN A 90 11.46 5.54 5.51
CA ASN A 90 12.12 4.25 5.44
C ASN A 90 13.55 4.38 4.88
N ARG A 91 14.45 3.72 5.59
CA ARG A 91 15.85 3.44 5.23
C ARG A 91 15.88 2.68 3.89
N LYS A 92 16.89 2.96 3.07
CA LYS A 92 17.25 2.13 1.91
C LYS A 92 17.40 0.67 2.30
#